data_AF-A0AB38UYD4-F1
#
_entry.id   AF-A0AB38UYD4-F1
#
_cell.length_a   1.000
_cell.length_b   1.000
_cell.length_c   1.000
_cell.angle_alpha   90.00
_cell.angle_beta   90.00
_cell.angle_gamma   90.00
#
_symmetry.space_group_name_H-M   'P 1'
#
loop_
_entity.id
_entity.type
_entity.pdbx_description
1 polymer ?
#
loop_
_entity_poly.entity_id
_entity_poly.type
_entity_poly.pdbx_seq_one_letter_code
_entity_poly.pdbx_strand_id
1 'polypeptide(L)' 'MHYGTAVIIRAKRAGVLNAAYDAHPERFVSKPPEPPKLPSGSWINKPDDTEEATQ' A
#
# COMPACT_ATOMS: atom_id res chain seq x y z
N MET A 1 1.94 -0.23 19.10
CA MET A 1 0.85 -0.89 18.34
C MET A 1 0.61 -0.10 17.05
N HIS A 2 0.95 -0.63 15.87
CA HIS A 2 0.52 -0.05 14.60
C HIS A 2 -0.72 -0.79 14.11
N TYR A 3 -1.87 -0.35 14.61
CA TYR A 3 -3.17 -0.89 14.23
C TYR A 3 -3.42 -0.68 12.75
N GLY A 4 -3.54 -1.75 11.95
CA GLY A 4 -4.37 -1.97 10.74
C GLY A 4 -4.55 -0.87 9.67
N THR A 5 -3.88 0.27 9.81
CA THR A 5 -4.17 1.51 9.07
C THR A 5 -3.58 1.47 7.67
N ALA A 6 -2.58 0.62 7.43
CA ALA A 6 -2.02 0.40 6.10
C ALA A 6 -3.11 -0.02 5.10
N VAL A 7 -4.00 -0.94 5.49
CA VAL A 7 -5.12 -1.39 4.64
C VAL A 7 -6.12 -0.26 4.40
N ILE A 8 -6.46 0.49 5.45
CA ILE A 8 -7.39 1.63 5.37
C ILE A 8 -6.83 2.73 4.45
N ILE A 9 -5.56 3.09 4.61
CA ILE A 9 -4.88 4.10 3.79
C ILE A 9 -4.81 3.62 2.33
N ARG A 10 -4.52 2.34 2.09
CA ARG A 10 -4.53 1.77 0.74
C ARG A 10 -5.91 1.85 0.09
N ALA A 11 -6.99 1.57 0.83
CA ALA A 11 -8.35 1.70 0.34
C ALA A 11 -8.71 3.16 -0.01
N LYS A 12 -8.32 4.12 0.84
CA LYS A 12 -8.51 5.56 0.54
C LYS A 12 -7.76 5.99 -0.72
N ARG A 13 -6.52 5.52 -0.91
CA ARG A 13 -5.74 5.79 -2.12
C ARG A 13 -6.40 5.21 -3.37
N ALA A 14 -7.00 4.02 -3.28
CA ALA A 14 -7.77 3.45 -4.40
C ALA A 14 -8.92 4.37 -4.83
N GLY A 15 -9.66 4.93 -3.87
CA GLY A 15 -10.74 5.88 -4.17
C GLY A 15 -10.26 7.12 -4.92
N VAL A 16 -9.15 7.72 -4.48
CA VAL A 16 -8.55 8.89 -5.16
C VAL A 16 -8.10 8.56 -6.58
N LEU A 17 -7.46 7.40 -6.76
CA LEU A 17 -6.98 6.94 -8.05
C LEU A 17 -8.11 6.66 -9.04
N ASN A 18 -9.21 6.06 -8.57
CA ASN A 18 -10.41 5.86 -9.38
C ASN A 18 -11.02 7.19 -9.81
N ALA A 19 -11.22 8.14 -8.87
CA ALA A 19 -11.76 9.45 -9.21
C ALA A 19 -10.90 10.21 -10.24
N ALA A 20 -9.57 10.08 -10.13
CA ALA A 20 -8.65 10.67 -11.11
C ALA A 20 -8.76 10.00 -12.49
N TYR A 21 -8.95 8.67 -12.53
CA TYR A 21 -9.17 7.93 -13.77
C TYR A 21 -10.51 8.29 -14.42
N ASP A 22 -11.59 8.36 -13.64
CA ASP A 22 -12.93 8.71 -14.14
C ASP A 22 -12.95 10.12 -14.75
N ALA A 23 -12.18 11.05 -14.17
CA ALA A 23 -12.07 12.42 -14.68
C ALA A 23 -11.22 12.54 -15.95
N HIS A 24 -10.14 11.74 -16.05
CA HIS A 24 -9.12 11.88 -17.10
C HIS A 24 -8.53 10.53 -17.53
N PRO A 25 -9.31 9.65 -18.18
CA PRO A 25 -8.83 8.32 -18.57
C PRO A 25 -7.67 8.37 -19.57
N GLU A 26 -7.58 9.41 -20.40
CA GLU A 26 -6.52 9.64 -21.39
C GLU A 26 -5.13 9.80 -20.78
N ARG A 27 -5.05 10.14 -19.49
CA ARG A 27 -3.78 10.29 -18.76
C ARG A 27 -3.22 8.95 -18.27
N PHE A 28 -3.99 7.87 -18.40
CA PHE A 28 -3.62 6.54 -17.93
C PHE A 28 -3.56 5.57 -19.11
N VAL A 29 -2.51 4.75 -19.15
CA VAL A 29 -2.31 3.79 -20.25
C VAL A 29 -3.26 2.62 -20.09
N SER A 30 -4.31 2.59 -20.91
CA SER A 30 -5.27 1.49 -21.14
C SER A 30 -6.11 1.00 -19.95
N LYS A 31 -5.78 1.33 -18.69
CA LYS A 31 -6.52 0.86 -17.51
C LYS A 31 -6.44 1.82 -16.31
N PRO A 32 -7.35 1.69 -15.32
CA PRO A 32 -7.26 2.41 -14.06
C PRO A 32 -5.93 2.15 -13.33
N PRO A 33 -5.36 3.18 -12.68
CA PRO A 33 -4.18 3.03 -11.84
C PRO A 33 -4.52 2.30 -10.53
N GLU A 34 -3.60 1.45 -10.06
CA GLU A 34 -3.74 0.75 -8.78
C GLU A 34 -2.79 1.33 -7.72
N PRO A 35 -3.22 1.46 -6.44
CA PRO A 35 -2.32 1.90 -5.39
C PRO A 35 -1.24 0.83 -5.12
N PRO A 36 -0.01 1.26 -4.77
CA PRO A 36 1.09 0.34 -4.49
C PRO A 36 0.72 -0.78 -3.52
N LYS A 37 1.32 -1.95 -3.73
CA LYS A 37 1.20 -3.07 -2.79
C LYS A 37 1.80 -2.67 -1.45
N LEU A 38 1.19 -3.13 -0.36
CA LEU A 38 1.77 -2.94 0.96
C LEU A 38 3.05 -3.77 1.06
N PRO A 39 4.14 -3.23 1.62
CA PRO A 39 5.32 -4.03 1.92
C PRO A 39 4.98 -5.07 3.01
N SER A 40 5.69 -6.21 3.00
CA SER A 40 5.56 -7.23 4.04
C SER A 40 6.04 -6.74 5.42
N GLY A 41 6.99 -5.81 5.43
CA GLY A 41 7.50 -5.13 6.62
C GLY A 41 8.35 -3.92 6.23
N SER A 42 8.60 -3.03 7.19
CA SER A 42 9.52 -1.90 7.04
C SER A 42 10.20 -1.63 8.37
N TRP A 43 11.53 -1.50 8.35
CA TRP A 43 12.34 -1.32 9.54
C TRP A 43 13.23 -0.08 9.36
N ILE A 44 13.32 0.75 10.41
CA ILE A 44 14.34 1.81 10.50
C ILE A 44 15.66 1.19 11.00
N ASN A 45 15.55 0.20 11.89
CA ASN A 45 16.62 -0.72 12.30
C ASN A 45 16.04 -2.14 12.24
N LYS A 46 16.43 -2.94 11.23
CA LYS A 46 16.02 -4.36 11.18
C LYS A 46 16.79 -5.07 12.30
N PRO A 47 16.13 -5.80 13.22
CA PRO A 47 16.86 -6.62 14.17
C PRO A 47 17.66 -7.67 13.39
N ASP A 48 18.88 -7.95 13.85
CA ASP A 48 19.66 -9.07 13.32
C ASP A 48 18.87 -10.37 13.53
N ASP A 49 18.96 -11.31 12.59
CA ASP A 49 18.22 -12.58 12.58
C ASP A 49 18.75 -13.56 13.67
N THR A 50 18.93 -13.08 14.91
CA THR A 50 19.12 -13.91 16.11
C THR A 50 17.79 -13.92 16.86
N GLU A 51 16.88 -14.75 16.37
CA GLU A 51 15.80 -15.46 17.09
C GLU A 51 14.76 -15.88 16.06
N GLU A 52 15.04 -17.03 15.41
CA GLU A 52 13.96 -17.84 14.88
C GLU A 52 13.01 -18.23 16.03
N ALA A 53 11.72 -18.00 15.79
CA ALA A 53 10.59 -18.69 16.39
C ALA A 53 10.53 -18.76 17.92
N THR A 54 9.76 -17.87 18.56
CA THR A 54 8.73 -18.28 19.54
C THR A 54 7.67 -17.19 19.73
N GLN A 55 6.55 -17.31 18.99
CA GLN A 55 5.16 -17.37 19.51
C GLN A 55 4.14 -17.16 18.39
#